data_AF-A0A6J4V0V0-F1
#
_entry.id   AF-A0A6J4V0V0-F1
#
_cell.length_a   1.000
_cell.length_b   1.000
_cell.length_c   1.000
_cell.angle_alpha   90.00
_cell.angle_beta   90.00
_cell.angle_gamma   90.00
#
_symmetry.space_group_name_H-M   'P 1'
#
loop_
_entity.id
_entity.type
_entity.pdbx_description
1 polymer ?
#
loop_
_entity_poly.entity_id
_entity_poly.type
_entity_poly.pdbx_seq_one_letter_code
_entity_poly.pdbx_strand_id
1 'polypeptide(L)'
;MDALGDFLSSIDAPVWWLIGLALATILTLQAVETAVEGAWPHQRRLGRTSMSARSGQGAWAVVALLLLIALLLAILSLSVVAWRDLELGTSQIVGAGLVGVAWVLFLLSTTDRIAPGRYLRGLGAAGPVAIGILLLAGGVLLLVTFLDILPPLEEVRDALPI
;
A
#
# COMPACT_ATOMS: atom_id res chain seq x y z
N MET A 1 -10.76 -2.30 -33.90
CA MET A 1 -10.61 -2.51 -32.43
C MET A 1 -9.23 -3.11 -32.12
N ASP A 2 -8.28 -3.02 -33.06
CA ASP A 2 -6.97 -3.70 -32.98
C ASP A 2 -5.85 -2.79 -32.47
N ALA A 3 -5.95 -1.48 -32.70
CA ALA A 3 -4.97 -0.50 -32.22
C ALA A 3 -4.85 -0.44 -30.69
N LEU A 4 -5.95 -0.74 -29.98
CA LEU A 4 -5.97 -0.76 -28.52
C LEU A 4 -5.30 -2.04 -28.00
N GLY A 5 -5.47 -3.18 -28.68
CA GLY A 5 -4.78 -4.43 -28.34
C GLY A 5 -3.27 -4.34 -28.56
N ASP A 6 -2.85 -3.80 -29.71
CA ASP A 6 -1.42 -3.60 -30.04
C ASP A 6 -0.73 -2.64 -29.05
N PHE A 7 -1.42 -1.54 -28.69
CA PHE A 7 -0.90 -0.62 -27.69
C PHE A 7 -0.75 -1.27 -26.32
N LEU A 8 -1.75 -2.06 -25.87
CA LEU A 8 -1.67 -2.76 -24.58
C LEU A 8 -0.55 -3.82 -24.55
N SER A 9 -0.27 -4.49 -25.67
CA SER A 9 0.85 -5.43 -25.78
C SER A 9 2.22 -4.76 -25.91
N SER A 10 2.27 -3.49 -26.33
CA SER A 10 3.49 -2.68 -26.38
C SER A 10 3.92 -2.14 -25.02
N ILE A 11 3.06 -2.22 -24.01
CA ILE A 11 3.37 -1.73 -22.66
C ILE A 11 4.11 -2.83 -21.89
N ASP A 12 5.32 -2.51 -21.46
CA ASP A 12 6.15 -3.41 -20.67
C ASP A 12 5.48 -3.79 -19.33
N ALA A 13 5.68 -5.04 -18.90
CA ALA A 13 5.16 -5.57 -17.64
C ALA A 13 5.39 -4.67 -16.40
N PRO A 14 6.56 -4.03 -16.19
CA PRO A 14 6.75 -3.11 -15.06
C PRO A 14 5.81 -1.89 -15.09
N VAL A 15 5.43 -1.38 -16.26
CA VAL A 15 4.49 -0.25 -16.39
C VAL A 15 3.09 -0.67 -15.94
N TRP A 16 2.66 -1.88 -16.27
CA TRP A 16 1.40 -2.44 -15.77
C TRP A 16 1.37 -2.57 -14.24
N TRP A 17 2.48 -3.01 -13.65
CA TRP A 17 2.61 -3.07 -12.20
C TRP A 17 2.53 -1.68 -11.55
N LEU A 18 3.15 -0.65 -12.16
CA LEU A 18 3.07 0.72 -11.68
C LEU A 18 1.63 1.27 -11.72
N ILE A 19 0.90 1.02 -12.81
CA ILE A 19 -0.52 1.40 -12.92
C ILE A 19 -1.35 0.71 -11.84
N GLY A 20 -1.15 -0.60 -11.64
CA GLY A 20 -1.83 -1.35 -10.59
C GLY A 20 -1.54 -0.82 -9.19
N LEU A 21 -0.28 -0.46 -8.92
CA LEU A 21 0.16 0.04 -7.62
C LEU A 21 -0.32 1.48 -7.35
N ALA A 22 -0.39 2.32 -8.39
CA ALA A 22 -0.99 3.64 -8.31
C ALA A 22 -2.49 3.55 -7.99
N LEU A 23 -3.23 2.66 -8.66
CA LEU A 23 -4.63 2.38 -8.36
C LEU A 23 -4.81 1.86 -6.92
N ALA A 24 -3.95 0.93 -6.48
CA ALA A 24 -3.96 0.41 -5.12
C ALA A 24 -3.73 1.54 -4.08
N THR A 25 -2.87 2.50 -4.39
CA THR A 25 -2.61 3.67 -3.55
C THR A 25 -3.83 4.60 -3.46
N ILE A 26 -4.50 4.86 -4.59
CA ILE A 26 -5.74 5.66 -4.62
C ILE A 26 -6.85 4.99 -3.78
N LEU A 27 -7.05 3.67 -3.94
CA LEU A 27 -8.01 2.92 -3.14
C LEU A 27 -7.65 2.92 -1.64
N THR A 28 -6.36 2.86 -1.34
CA THR A 28 -5.86 2.97 0.03
C THR A 28 -6.19 4.33 0.61
N LEU A 29 -5.97 5.42 -0.13
CA LEU A 29 -6.32 6.78 0.32
C LEU A 29 -7.80 6.90 0.70
N GLN A 30 -8.72 6.38 -0.13
CA GLN A 30 -10.15 6.37 0.20
C GLN A 30 -10.47 5.56 1.46
N ALA A 31 -9.79 4.43 1.65
CA ALA A 31 -9.94 3.60 2.84
C ALA A 31 -9.35 4.28 4.09
N VAL A 32 -8.25 5.01 3.96
CA VAL A 32 -7.66 5.83 5.03
C VAL A 32 -8.58 6.98 5.41
N GLU A 33 -9.13 7.71 4.43
CA GLU A 33 -10.11 8.78 4.67
C GLU A 33 -11.29 8.23 5.47
N THR A 34 -11.85 7.08 5.08
CA THR A 34 -12.95 6.44 5.81
C THR A 34 -12.56 6.07 7.25
N ALA A 35 -11.31 5.63 7.49
CA ALA A 35 -10.82 5.28 8.82
C ALA A 35 -10.52 6.52 9.69
N VAL A 36 -10.09 7.62 9.08
CA VAL A 36 -9.68 8.88 9.73
C VAL A 36 -10.85 9.86 9.91
N GLU A 37 -11.87 9.84 9.05
CA GLU A 37 -13.09 10.66 9.19
C GLU A 37 -13.80 10.43 10.52
N GLY A 38 -13.67 9.23 11.10
CA GLY A 38 -14.14 8.97 12.47
C GLY A 38 -13.32 9.62 13.60
N ALA A 39 -12.16 10.22 13.32
CA ALA A 39 -11.23 10.81 14.27
C ALA A 39 -11.24 12.36 14.29
N TRP A 40 -11.92 13.03 13.36
CA TRP A 40 -11.91 14.50 13.28
C TRP A 40 -12.92 15.15 14.26
N PRO A 41 -12.51 16.10 15.14
CA PRO A 41 -13.37 16.60 16.22
C PRO A 41 -14.62 17.37 15.76
N HIS A 42 -14.60 17.92 14.54
CA HIS A 42 -15.65 18.84 14.06
C HIS A 42 -16.79 18.16 13.29
N GLN A 43 -16.72 16.84 13.02
CA GLN A 43 -17.82 16.06 12.41
C GLN A 43 -18.51 15.11 13.40
N ARG A 44 -18.63 15.50 14.68
CA ARG A 44 -19.38 14.74 15.72
C ARG A 44 -20.91 14.77 15.53
N ARG A 45 -21.44 14.41 14.37
CA ARG A 45 -22.87 14.12 14.25
C ARG A 45 -23.12 12.75 13.61
N LEU A 46 -23.71 11.91 14.46
CA LEU A 46 -24.55 10.75 14.18
C LEU A 46 -23.84 9.40 13.97
N GLY A 47 -23.56 8.76 15.11
CA GLY A 47 -23.44 7.32 15.21
C GLY A 47 -23.01 6.94 16.62
N ARG A 48 -23.88 6.27 17.39
CA ARG A 48 -23.50 5.68 18.69
C ARG A 48 -22.47 4.57 18.46
N THR A 49 -21.21 4.92 18.23
CA THR A 49 -20.12 3.95 18.18
C THR A 49 -19.71 3.63 19.61
N SER A 50 -19.77 2.34 19.96
CA SER A 50 -19.46 1.87 21.31
C SER A 50 -18.00 2.19 21.68
N MET A 51 -17.72 2.34 22.97
CA MET A 51 -16.41 2.68 23.51
C MET A 51 -15.28 1.73 23.06
N SER A 52 -15.62 0.48 22.67
CA SER A 52 -14.71 -0.53 22.10
C SER A 52 -14.23 -0.20 20.68
N ALA A 53 -15.04 0.51 19.88
CA ALA A 53 -14.63 0.97 18.54
C ALA A 53 -13.53 2.04 18.59
N ARG A 54 -13.41 2.76 19.71
CA ARG A 54 -12.51 3.91 19.87
C ARG A 54 -11.06 3.52 20.17
N SER A 55 -10.81 2.36 20.78
CA SER A 55 -9.44 1.89 21.08
C SER A 55 -8.76 1.20 19.90
N GLY A 56 -9.52 0.53 19.03
CA GLY A 56 -8.99 -0.07 17.80
C GLY A 56 -8.67 0.94 16.70
N GLN A 57 -9.35 2.09 16.70
CA GLN A 57 -9.27 3.07 15.61
C GLN A 57 -7.87 3.70 15.47
N GLY A 58 -7.17 3.92 16.58
CA GLY A 58 -5.79 4.40 16.55
C GLY A 58 -4.81 3.40 15.94
N ALA A 59 -4.95 2.11 16.25
CA ALA A 59 -4.11 1.05 15.68
C ALA A 59 -4.36 0.89 14.17
N TRP A 60 -5.61 0.98 13.72
CA TRP A 60 -5.95 0.95 12.30
C TRP A 60 -5.42 2.16 11.54
N ALA A 61 -5.40 3.35 12.16
CA ALA A 61 -4.79 4.54 11.56
C ALA A 61 -3.27 4.38 11.38
N VAL A 62 -2.58 3.75 12.34
CA VAL A 62 -1.13 3.44 12.20
C VAL A 62 -0.89 2.45 11.07
N VAL A 63 -1.71 1.39 10.98
CA VAL A 63 -1.64 0.41 9.87
C VAL A 63 -1.85 1.09 8.53
N ALA A 64 -2.87 1.95 8.41
CA ALA A 64 -3.14 2.75 7.22
C ALA A 64 -1.92 3.59 6.78
N LEU A 65 -1.28 4.27 7.74
CA LEU A 65 -0.11 5.11 7.47
C LEU A 65 1.11 4.27 7.04
N LEU A 66 1.37 3.15 7.74
CA LEU A 66 2.42 2.20 7.37
C LEU A 66 2.19 1.64 5.96
N LEU A 67 0.93 1.36 5.63
CA LEU A 67 0.55 0.81 4.33
C LEU A 67 0.79 1.83 3.21
N LEU A 68 0.44 3.10 3.44
CA LEU A 68 0.72 4.18 2.50
C LEU A 68 2.23 4.33 2.24
N ILE A 69 3.04 4.32 3.31
CA ILE A 69 4.50 4.39 3.20
C ILE A 69 5.06 3.19 2.44
N ALA A 70 4.59 1.98 2.75
CA ALA A 70 5.04 0.75 2.10
C ALA A 70 4.65 0.70 0.61
N LEU A 71 3.44 1.13 0.25
CA LEU A 71 3.00 1.26 -1.14
C LEU A 71 3.82 2.30 -1.91
N LEU A 72 4.08 3.46 -1.31
CA LEU A 72 4.93 4.48 -1.92
C LEU A 72 6.34 3.95 -2.19
N LEU A 73 6.91 3.21 -1.23
CA LEU A 73 8.22 2.59 -1.37
C LEU A 73 8.24 1.52 -2.48
N ALA A 74 7.18 0.71 -2.58
CA ALA A 74 7.01 -0.24 -3.68
C ALA A 74 6.94 0.49 -5.04
N ILE A 75 6.26 1.64 -5.13
CA ILE A 75 6.21 2.46 -6.36
C ILE A 75 7.61 2.93 -6.72
N LEU A 76 8.31 3.57 -5.78
CA LEU A 76 9.65 4.08 -6.02
C LEU A 76 10.63 2.98 -6.44
N SER A 77 10.59 1.85 -5.74
CA SER A 77 11.42 0.69 -6.05
C SER A 77 11.14 0.13 -7.44
N LEU A 78 9.87 -0.05 -7.79
CA LEU A 78 9.49 -0.53 -9.11
C LEU A 78 9.83 0.48 -10.22
N SER A 79 9.69 1.79 -9.96
CA SER A 79 10.07 2.84 -10.90
C SER A 79 11.56 2.81 -11.24
N VAL A 80 12.43 2.59 -10.24
CA VAL A 80 13.88 2.47 -10.48
C VAL A 80 14.19 1.21 -11.29
N VAL A 81 13.54 0.08 -10.96
CA VAL A 81 13.68 -1.16 -11.73
C VAL A 81 13.24 -0.96 -13.19
N ALA A 82 12.09 -0.31 -13.41
CA ALA A 82 11.56 0.00 -14.73
C ALA A 82 12.46 0.98 -15.50
N TRP A 83 13.04 1.98 -14.82
CA TRP A 83 13.92 2.97 -15.46
C TRP A 83 15.26 2.38 -15.88
N ARG A 84 15.82 1.48 -15.06
CA ARG A 84 17.14 0.88 -15.28
C ARG A 84 17.08 -0.48 -15.98
N ASP A 85 15.89 -0.95 -16.36
CA ASP A 85 15.67 -2.28 -16.96
C ASP A 85 16.29 -3.42 -16.12
N LEU A 86 16.12 -3.34 -14.79
CA LEU A 86 16.66 -4.32 -13.86
C LEU A 86 15.72 -5.52 -13.70
N GLU A 87 16.27 -6.68 -13.34
CA GLU A 87 15.47 -7.83 -12.94
C GLU A 87 14.94 -7.65 -11.50
N LEU A 88 13.70 -8.06 -11.26
CA LEU A 88 13.09 -8.04 -9.94
C LEU A 88 13.79 -9.06 -9.02
N GLY A 89 14.47 -8.55 -7.99
CA GLY A 89 15.10 -9.39 -6.97
C GLY A 89 14.08 -10.18 -6.15
N THR A 90 14.45 -11.39 -5.70
CA THR A 90 13.57 -12.26 -4.90
C THR A 90 13.06 -11.57 -3.63
N SER A 91 13.92 -10.80 -2.96
CA SER A 91 13.57 -9.99 -1.78
C SER A 91 12.51 -8.92 -2.08
N GLN A 92 12.56 -8.32 -3.27
CA GLN A 92 11.62 -7.29 -3.70
C GLN A 92 10.25 -7.92 -4.00
N ILE A 93 10.23 -9.09 -4.65
CA ILE A 93 9.01 -9.87 -4.91
C ILE A 93 8.36 -10.28 -3.58
N VAL A 94 9.13 -10.80 -2.63
CA VAL A 94 8.63 -11.19 -1.31
C VAL A 94 8.13 -9.97 -0.54
N GLY A 95 8.87 -8.86 -0.53
CA GLY A 95 8.47 -7.62 0.12
C GLY A 95 7.17 -7.06 -0.45
N ALA A 96 7.07 -6.94 -1.77
CA ALA A 96 5.85 -6.51 -2.47
C ALA A 96 4.68 -7.47 -2.22
N GLY A 97 4.93 -8.78 -2.21
CA GLY A 97 3.92 -9.79 -1.90
C GLY A 97 3.35 -9.64 -0.48
N LEU A 98 4.21 -9.43 0.53
CA LEU A 98 3.79 -9.20 1.91
C LEU A 98 2.94 -7.93 2.05
N VAL A 99 3.35 -6.83 1.40
CA VAL A 99 2.59 -5.58 1.37
C VAL A 99 1.26 -5.77 0.65
N GLY A 100 1.23 -6.50 -0.46
CA GLY A 100 0.01 -6.83 -1.20
C GLY A 100 -0.98 -7.63 -0.37
N VAL A 101 -0.51 -8.65 0.36
CA VAL A 101 -1.35 -9.43 1.30
C VAL A 101 -1.87 -8.53 2.42
N ALA A 102 -1.02 -7.69 3.02
CA ALA A 102 -1.43 -6.74 4.05
C ALA A 102 -2.50 -5.76 3.53
N TRP A 103 -2.37 -5.29 2.29
CA TRP A 103 -3.34 -4.42 1.62
C TRP A 103 -4.68 -5.09 1.39
N VAL A 104 -4.70 -6.33 0.90
CA VAL A 104 -5.95 -7.10 0.75
C VAL A 104 -6.62 -7.29 2.10
N LEU A 105 -5.88 -7.70 3.14
CA LEU A 105 -6.41 -7.89 4.49
C LEU A 105 -6.96 -6.58 5.08
N PHE A 106 -6.28 -5.46 4.83
CA PHE A 106 -6.74 -4.13 5.23
C PHE A 106 -8.06 -3.77 4.51
N LEU A 107 -8.17 -3.96 3.20
CA LEU A 107 -9.43 -3.70 2.46
C LEU A 107 -10.60 -4.59 2.90
N LEU A 108 -10.32 -5.86 3.19
CA LEU A 108 -11.34 -6.76 3.73
C LEU A 108 -11.83 -6.30 5.10
N SER A 109 -10.95 -5.70 5.91
CA SER A 109 -11.32 -5.18 7.23
C SER A 109 -12.19 -3.92 7.17
N THR A 110 -12.01 -3.08 6.14
CA THR A 110 -12.77 -1.83 5.95
C THR A 110 -14.13 -2.06 5.31
N THR A 111 -14.35 -3.20 4.66
CA THR A 111 -15.62 -3.52 4.01
C THR A 111 -16.62 -4.10 5.01
N ASP A 112 -17.71 -3.35 5.30
CA ASP A 112 -18.80 -3.80 6.21
C ASP A 112 -19.75 -4.82 5.56
N ARG A 113 -19.66 -5.03 4.24
CA ARG A 113 -20.59 -5.87 3.45
C ARG A 113 -20.31 -7.37 3.50
N ILE A 114 -19.16 -7.82 4.01
CA ILE A 114 -18.75 -9.23 3.97
C ILE A 114 -18.55 -9.73 5.41
N ALA A 115 -19.12 -10.89 5.74
CA ALA A 115 -19.05 -11.53 7.07
C ALA A 115 -17.67 -11.58 7.77
N PRO A 116 -16.50 -11.63 7.08
CA PRO A 116 -15.18 -11.60 7.72
C PRO A 116 -14.85 -10.26 8.40
N GLY A 117 -15.39 -9.14 7.91
CA GLY A 117 -15.12 -7.81 8.48
C GLY A 117 -15.61 -7.69 9.94
N ARG A 118 -16.68 -8.41 10.28
CA ARG A 118 -17.21 -8.52 11.65
C ARG A 118 -16.35 -9.44 12.54
N TYR A 119 -15.72 -10.46 11.96
CA TYR A 119 -14.81 -11.38 12.66
C TYR A 119 -13.46 -10.70 12.98
N LEU A 120 -12.92 -9.93 12.03
CA LEU A 120 -11.69 -9.16 12.22
C LEU A 120 -11.86 -8.02 13.23
N ARG A 121 -13.00 -7.33 13.24
CA ARG A 121 -13.34 -6.36 14.31
C ARG A 121 -13.59 -7.04 15.66
N GLY A 122 -14.05 -8.29 15.66
CA GLY A 122 -14.19 -9.11 16.86
C GLY A 122 -12.86 -9.51 17.52
N LEU A 123 -11.75 -9.50 16.76
CA LEU A 123 -10.40 -9.79 17.26
C LEU A 123 -9.74 -8.61 18.01
N GLY A 124 -10.42 -7.46 18.11
CA GLY A 124 -9.89 -6.29 18.81
C GLY A 124 -8.57 -5.81 18.20
N ALA A 125 -7.54 -5.60 19.03
CA ALA A 125 -6.23 -5.11 18.61
C ALA A 125 -5.39 -6.14 17.83
N ALA A 126 -5.73 -7.43 17.85
CA ALA A 126 -4.91 -8.46 17.22
C ALA A 126 -4.88 -8.35 15.68
N GLY A 127 -6.00 -7.95 15.05
CA GLY A 127 -6.09 -7.73 13.61
C GLY A 127 -5.11 -6.67 13.08
N PRO A 128 -5.15 -5.42 13.56
CA PRO A 128 -4.23 -4.38 13.11
C PRO A 128 -2.77 -4.69 13.48
N VAL A 129 -2.50 -5.36 14.62
CA VAL A 129 -1.13 -5.76 14.98
C VAL A 129 -0.55 -6.76 13.99
N ALA A 130 -1.31 -7.79 13.61
CA ALA A 130 -0.86 -8.78 12.62
C ALA A 130 -0.55 -8.11 11.27
N ILE A 131 -1.43 -7.25 10.78
CA ILE A 131 -1.21 -6.50 9.53
C ILE A 131 0.01 -5.57 9.68
N GLY A 132 0.17 -4.90 10.82
CA GLY A 132 1.33 -4.06 11.11
C GLY A 132 2.64 -4.83 11.04
N ILE A 133 2.71 -6.05 11.56
CA ILE A 133 3.91 -6.91 11.46
C ILE A 133 4.21 -7.26 10.00
N LEU A 134 3.20 -7.62 9.20
CA LEU A 134 3.38 -7.89 7.77
C LEU A 134 3.91 -6.65 7.03
N LEU A 135 3.35 -5.47 7.32
CA LEU A 135 3.78 -4.22 6.72
C LEU A 135 5.20 -3.83 7.11
N LEU A 136 5.61 -4.07 8.35
CA LEU A 136 6.98 -3.83 8.79
C LEU A 136 7.95 -4.77 8.08
N ALA A 137 7.64 -6.07 8.03
CA ALA A 137 8.48 -7.04 7.34
C ALA A 137 8.60 -6.74 5.83
N GLY A 138 7.46 -6.52 5.16
CA GLY A 138 7.43 -6.20 3.73
C GLY A 138 8.07 -4.84 3.42
N GLY A 139 7.80 -3.82 4.23
CA GLY A 139 8.36 -2.49 4.09
C GLY A 139 9.88 -2.46 4.29
N VAL A 140 10.41 -3.18 5.29
CA VAL A 140 11.87 -3.28 5.49
C VAL A 140 12.54 -4.01 4.34
N LEU A 141 11.95 -5.10 3.84
CA LEU A 141 12.47 -5.81 2.66
C LEU A 141 12.52 -4.88 1.45
N LEU A 142 11.43 -4.17 1.17
CA LEU A 142 11.37 -3.20 0.08
C LEU A 142 12.38 -2.07 0.26
N LEU A 143 12.59 -1.60 1.50
CA LEU A 143 13.54 -0.53 1.79
C LEU A 143 14.97 -0.95 1.51
N VAL A 144 15.36 -2.13 2.00
CA VAL A 144 16.71 -2.68 1.76
C VAL A 144 16.93 -2.83 0.27
N THR A 145 15.98 -3.47 -0.45
CA THR A 145 16.10 -3.63 -1.90
C THR A 145 16.14 -2.31 -2.64
N PHE A 146 15.37 -1.31 -2.19
CA PHE A 146 15.37 0.01 -2.79
C PHE A 146 16.71 0.72 -2.60
N LEU A 147 17.31 0.61 -1.42
CA LEU A 147 18.63 1.18 -1.14
C LEU A 147 19.73 0.49 -1.96
N ASP A 148 19.62 -0.81 -2.21
CA ASP A 148 20.58 -1.56 -3.04
C ASP A 148 20.53 -1.15 -4.52
N ILE A 149 19.36 -0.80 -5.05
CA ILE A 149 19.17 -0.37 -6.44
C ILE A 149 19.24 1.15 -6.63
N LEU A 150 19.42 1.91 -5.55
CA LEU A 150 19.33 3.37 -5.58
C LEU A 150 20.43 3.94 -6.49
N PRO A 151 20.09 4.67 -7.56
CA PRO A 151 21.09 5.27 -8.43
C PRO A 151 21.90 6.32 -7.65
N PRO A 152 23.22 6.43 -7.90
CA PRO A 152 24.00 7.54 -7.37
C PRO A 152 23.41 8.88 -7.83
N LEU A 153 23.52 9.89 -6.97
CA LEU A 153 22.97 11.23 -7.21
C LEU A 153 23.48 11.87 -8.51
N GLU A 154 24.67 11.48 -8.96
CA GLU A 154 25.27 11.92 -10.22
C GLU A 154 24.48 11.41 -11.44
N GLU A 155 24.09 10.13 -11.46
CA GLU A 155 23.28 9.56 -12.56
C GLU A 155 21.90 10.21 -12.64
N VAL A 156 21.29 10.53 -11.50
CA VAL A 156 19.98 11.23 -11.46
C VAL A 156 20.10 12.66 -11.98
N ARG A 157 21.21 13.34 -11.64
CA ARG A 157 21.48 14.69 -12.11
C ARG A 157 21.72 14.72 -13.62
N ASP A 158 22.48 13.77 -14.15
CA ASP A 158 22.78 13.69 -15.58
C ASP A 158 21.55 13.31 -16.44
N ALA A 159 20.57 12.63 -15.84
CA ALA A 159 19.31 12.30 -16.50
C ALA A 159 18.31 13.46 -16.55
N LEU A 160 18.47 14.49 -15.72
CA LEU A 160 17.62 15.67 -15.71
C LEU A 160 18.21 16.74 -16.63
N PRO A 161 17.46 17.27 -17.62
CA PRO A 161 17.95 18.30 -18.53
C PRO A 161 17.98 19.66 -17.83
N ILE A 162 18.92 19.87 -16.91
CA ILE A 162 19.18 21.14 -16.20
C ILE A 162 20.65 21.52 -16.26
#